data_AF-A0A9E2GLG5-F1
#
_entry.id   AF-A0A9E2GLG5-F1
#
_cell.length_a   1.000
_cell.length_b   1.000
_cell.length_c   1.000
_cell.angle_alpha   90.00
_cell.angle_beta   90.00
_cell.angle_gamma   90.00
#
_symmetry.space_group_name_H-M   'P 1'
#
loop_
_entity.id
_entity.type
_entity.pdbx_description
1 polymer ?
#
loop_
_entity_poly.entity_id
_entity_poly.type
_entity_poly.pdbx_seq_one_letter_code
_entity_poly.pdbx_strand_id
1 'polypeptide(L)'
;MSKIIASCFMLLAGLLVYWLYRPGIYLFDFLGIGNAAPLLASGAFDMLLRNHFADAAWCAAAFAFASFLRDNHYPRLYFHALLALPFLSELSQAARLVPGTFDWLDLLLYAVLLGSFLIWERKNMNTGKKHIVGISLVALMAAGVIGSGGPTIEWEYGTFFGSTKADESFEKPSLAVALHAATNPAVVLRVPAPATAVTQEKQAETQRLNSVLYNTIDKELAKAGFVVRDRALFGKVLDQQNLDYKRIGQLTETDIIIELIDYNARKHFKVERYRDDKGYDKEPPVPLYFVGPAIEFKIISVKENDLVASYTFYFTPNCKNGCKDRFARTSANTWEIISPRPDPDEVFNEFAARLIKKLKRR
;
A
#
# COMPACT_ATOMS: atom_id res chain seq x y z
N MET A 1 -16.32 4.07 40.81
CA MET A 1 -15.08 4.55 40.16
C MET A 1 -14.61 3.56 39.11
N SER A 2 -14.63 2.25 39.40
CA SER A 2 -14.31 1.17 38.45
C SER A 2 -14.99 1.28 37.07
N LYS A 3 -16.29 1.56 37.00
CA LYS A 3 -17.04 1.69 35.72
C LYS A 3 -16.55 2.86 34.84
N ILE A 4 -16.13 3.99 35.44
CA ILE A 4 -15.52 5.10 34.68
C ILE A 4 -14.15 4.67 34.14
N ILE A 5 -13.31 4.07 34.99
CA ILE A 5 -11.98 3.62 34.59
C ILE A 5 -12.09 2.61 33.44
N ALA A 6 -13.04 1.67 33.53
CA ALA A 6 -13.33 0.72 32.45
C ALA A 6 -13.77 1.43 31.16
N SER A 7 -14.65 2.43 31.26
CA SER A 7 -15.09 3.23 30.11
C SER A 7 -13.91 3.98 29.46
N CYS A 8 -13.08 4.67 30.25
CA CYS A 8 -11.88 5.35 29.76
C CYS A 8 -10.88 4.38 29.12
N PHE A 9 -10.67 3.21 29.72
CA PHE A 9 -9.77 2.19 29.17
C PHE A 9 -10.27 1.67 27.83
N MET A 10 -11.57 1.37 27.70
CA MET A 10 -12.15 0.90 26.45
C MET A 10 -12.12 1.98 25.36
N LEU A 11 -12.38 3.24 25.72
CA LEU A 11 -12.20 4.37 24.80
C LEU A 11 -10.76 4.46 24.29
N LEU A 12 -9.78 4.45 25.20
CA LEU A 12 -8.36 4.52 24.84
C LEU A 12 -7.93 3.32 24.00
N ALA A 13 -8.46 2.12 24.28
CA ALA A 13 -8.20 0.93 23.48
C ALA A 13 -8.72 1.09 22.04
N GLY A 14 -9.95 1.60 21.87
CA GLY A 14 -10.49 1.87 20.53
C GLY A 14 -9.73 2.97 19.80
N LEU A 15 -9.36 4.06 20.51
CA LEU A 15 -8.53 5.15 20.00
C LEU A 15 -7.15 4.67 19.55
N LEU A 16 -6.51 3.80 20.33
CA LEU A 16 -5.22 3.21 20.00
C LEU A 16 -5.30 2.37 18.72
N VAL A 17 -6.35 1.55 18.58
CA VAL A 17 -6.57 0.76 17.36
C VAL A 17 -6.82 1.68 16.16
N TYR A 18 -7.58 2.74 16.32
CA TYR A 18 -7.76 3.74 15.28
C TYR A 18 -6.45 4.41 14.87
N TRP A 19 -5.61 4.80 15.82
CA TRP A 19 -4.29 5.36 15.54
C TRP A 19 -3.36 4.40 14.80
N LEU A 20 -3.40 3.11 15.14
CA LEU A 20 -2.55 2.08 14.53
C LEU A 20 -2.99 1.66 13.12
N TYR A 21 -4.30 1.68 12.83
CA TYR A 21 -4.85 1.05 11.63
C TYR A 21 -5.60 1.99 10.67
N ARG A 22 -5.94 3.22 11.08
CA ARG A 22 -6.64 4.20 10.24
C ARG A 22 -5.89 5.53 10.19
N PRO A 23 -5.17 5.81 9.08
CA PRO A 23 -4.54 7.12 8.90
C PRO A 23 -5.59 8.20 8.60
N GLY A 24 -5.32 9.44 9.01
CA GLY A 24 -6.12 10.61 8.64
C GLY A 24 -7.42 10.77 9.43
N ILE A 25 -7.39 10.41 10.72
CA ILE A 25 -8.48 10.68 11.66
C ILE A 25 -8.37 12.13 12.13
N TYR A 26 -9.45 12.91 11.97
CA TYR A 26 -9.46 14.34 12.29
C TYR A 26 -9.03 14.65 13.72
N LEU A 27 -9.34 13.77 14.68
CA LEU A 27 -8.92 13.94 16.07
C LEU A 27 -7.38 13.94 16.23
N PHE A 28 -6.66 13.08 15.51
CA PHE A 28 -5.19 13.03 15.59
C PHE A 28 -4.55 14.21 14.86
N ASP A 29 -5.12 14.59 13.72
CA ASP A 29 -4.68 15.78 12.98
C ASP A 29 -4.86 17.05 13.85
N PHE A 30 -6.00 17.17 14.54
CA PHE A 30 -6.26 18.25 15.49
C PHE A 30 -5.27 18.28 16.67
N LEU A 31 -4.90 17.11 17.20
CA LEU A 31 -3.94 16.98 18.29
C LEU A 31 -2.48 17.06 17.84
N GLY A 32 -2.21 17.20 16.54
CA GLY A 32 -0.84 17.19 16.00
C GLY A 32 -0.12 15.84 16.19
N ILE A 33 -0.87 14.76 16.38
CA ILE A 33 -0.33 13.42 16.55
C ILE A 33 -0.12 12.84 15.15
N GLY A 34 1.14 12.64 14.76
CA GLY A 34 1.49 12.02 13.49
C GLY A 34 0.81 10.65 13.33
N ASN A 35 0.34 10.36 12.11
CA ASN A 35 -0.24 9.07 11.79
C ASN A 35 0.83 7.98 11.94
N ALA A 36 0.51 6.88 12.63
CA ALA A 36 1.32 5.68 12.52
C ALA A 36 1.29 5.20 11.05
N ALA A 37 2.41 4.68 10.55
CA ALA A 37 2.37 3.96 9.29
C ALA A 37 1.36 2.81 9.46
N PRO A 38 0.28 2.75 8.65
CA PRO A 38 -0.78 1.78 8.88
C PRO A 38 -0.15 0.39 8.82
N LEU A 39 -0.37 -0.40 9.87
CA LEU A 39 0.06 -1.80 9.88
C LEU A 39 -0.62 -2.50 8.69
N LEU A 40 0.20 -2.88 7.70
CA LEU A 40 -0.23 -3.66 6.54
C LEU A 40 -0.51 -5.08 7.01
N ALA A 41 -1.72 -5.28 7.49
CA ALA A 41 -2.14 -6.51 8.12
C ALA A 41 -3.26 -7.13 7.27
N SER A 42 -3.04 -8.36 6.80
CA SER A 42 -3.83 -9.02 5.74
C SER A 42 -4.70 -10.18 6.25
N GLY A 43 -4.75 -10.40 7.56
CA GLY A 43 -5.56 -11.48 8.17
C GLY A 43 -7.00 -11.06 8.46
N ALA A 44 -7.89 -12.06 8.58
CA ALA A 44 -9.28 -11.84 9.03
C ALA A 44 -9.34 -11.22 10.44
N PHE A 45 -8.39 -11.57 11.31
CA PHE A 45 -8.25 -10.97 12.63
C PHE A 45 -7.87 -9.49 12.56
N ASP A 46 -7.01 -9.12 11.62
CA ASP A 46 -6.61 -7.73 11.41
C ASP A 46 -7.75 -6.90 10.84
N MET A 47 -8.53 -7.46 9.91
CA MET A 47 -9.77 -6.85 9.44
C MET A 47 -10.74 -6.63 10.60
N LEU A 48 -10.89 -7.60 11.51
CA LEU A 48 -11.74 -7.47 12.68
C LEU A 48 -11.26 -6.36 13.63
N LEU A 49 -9.95 -6.31 13.90
CA LEU A 49 -9.37 -5.23 14.72
C LEU A 49 -9.54 -3.86 14.07
N ARG A 50 -9.19 -3.75 12.78
CA ARG A 50 -9.21 -2.49 12.03
C ARG A 50 -10.61 -1.93 11.82
N ASN A 51 -11.59 -2.79 11.59
CA ASN A 51 -12.93 -2.38 11.18
C ASN A 51 -13.94 -2.38 12.32
N HIS A 52 -13.87 -3.32 13.27
CA HIS A 52 -14.97 -3.54 14.22
C HIS A 52 -14.56 -3.41 15.69
N PHE A 53 -13.29 -3.67 16.03
CA PHE A 53 -12.86 -3.64 17.43
C PHE A 53 -12.94 -2.24 18.04
N ALA A 54 -12.54 -1.21 17.28
CA ALA A 54 -12.63 0.17 17.77
C ALA A 54 -14.08 0.53 18.11
N ASP A 55 -15.02 0.23 17.21
CA ASP A 55 -16.43 0.52 17.40
C ASP A 55 -17.07 -0.32 18.53
N ALA A 56 -16.66 -1.59 18.66
CA ALA A 56 -17.04 -2.44 19.79
C ALA A 56 -16.54 -1.88 21.13
N ALA A 57 -15.29 -1.43 21.18
CA ALA A 57 -14.69 -0.86 22.38
C ALA A 57 -15.38 0.46 22.77
N TRP A 58 -15.74 1.28 21.79
CA TRP A 58 -16.50 2.51 22.02
C TRP A 58 -17.92 2.24 22.50
N CYS A 59 -18.60 1.29 21.89
CA CYS A 59 -19.91 0.80 22.33
C CYS A 59 -19.85 0.29 23.78
N ALA A 60 -18.86 -0.56 24.10
CA ALA A 60 -18.64 -1.06 25.46
C ALA A 60 -18.31 0.08 26.45
N ALA A 61 -17.55 1.07 26.02
CA ALA A 61 -17.24 2.25 26.84
C ALA A 61 -18.49 3.09 27.13
N ALA A 62 -19.35 3.29 26.13
CA ALA A 62 -20.64 3.97 26.29
C ALA A 62 -21.56 3.20 27.23
N PHE A 63 -21.61 1.87 27.15
CA PHE A 63 -22.43 1.02 28.03
C PHE A 63 -21.91 1.02 29.47
N ALA A 64 -20.60 0.87 29.67
CA ALA A 64 -19.97 0.98 30.97
C ALA A 64 -20.23 2.36 31.62
N PHE A 65 -20.31 3.42 30.81
CA PHE A 65 -20.64 4.74 31.29
C PHE A 65 -22.14 4.95 31.55
N ALA A 66 -23.02 4.43 30.69
CA ALA A 66 -24.46 4.44 30.90
C ALA A 66 -24.80 3.73 32.22
N SER A 67 -24.21 2.56 32.44
CA SER A 67 -24.25 1.82 33.70
C SER A 67 -23.93 2.68 34.92
N PHE A 68 -22.84 3.44 34.80
CA PHE A 68 -22.44 4.38 35.82
C PHE A 68 -23.47 5.51 36.01
N LEU A 69 -24.05 6.08 34.94
CA LEU A 69 -25.10 7.10 35.08
C LEU A 69 -26.32 6.54 35.82
N ARG A 70 -26.72 5.32 35.49
CA ARG A 70 -27.83 4.64 36.17
C ARG A 70 -27.55 4.40 37.65
N ASP A 71 -26.38 3.86 37.98
CA ASP A 71 -25.94 3.61 39.36
C ASP A 71 -25.86 4.88 40.21
N ASN A 72 -25.85 6.04 39.57
CA ASN A 72 -25.78 7.34 40.23
C ASN A 72 -27.09 8.14 40.08
N HIS A 73 -28.19 7.45 39.77
CA HIS A 73 -29.56 7.99 39.66
C HIS A 73 -29.69 9.21 38.74
N TYR A 74 -28.86 9.27 37.69
CA TYR A 74 -29.07 10.28 36.66
C TYR A 74 -30.41 10.04 35.94
N PRO A 75 -31.01 11.08 35.34
CA PRO A 75 -32.22 10.94 34.53
C PRO A 75 -32.09 9.78 33.54
N ARG A 76 -33.10 8.90 33.53
CA ARG A 76 -33.12 7.69 32.69
C ARG A 76 -32.91 7.99 31.21
N LEU A 77 -33.28 9.19 30.78
CA LEU A 77 -33.05 9.67 29.42
C LEU A 77 -31.57 9.56 29.00
N TYR A 78 -30.62 9.95 29.86
CA TYR A 78 -29.19 9.87 29.51
C TYR A 78 -28.68 8.44 29.39
N PHE A 79 -29.17 7.55 30.25
CA PHE A 79 -28.90 6.12 30.15
C PHE A 79 -29.37 5.58 28.82
N HIS A 80 -30.64 5.80 28.46
CA HIS A 80 -31.20 5.32 27.20
C HIS A 80 -30.54 5.97 25.97
N ALA A 81 -30.22 7.26 26.03
CA ALA A 81 -29.54 7.97 24.96
C ALA A 81 -28.15 7.39 24.69
N LEU A 82 -27.35 7.11 25.73
CA LEU A 82 -26.03 6.49 25.55
C LEU A 82 -26.10 5.06 25.04
N LEU A 83 -27.10 4.28 25.47
CA LEU A 83 -27.29 2.93 24.94
C LEU A 83 -27.75 2.95 23.47
N ALA A 84 -28.51 3.96 23.06
CA ALA A 84 -28.97 4.14 21.69
C ALA A 84 -27.91 4.77 20.77
N LEU A 85 -26.92 5.48 21.32
CA LEU A 85 -25.96 6.28 20.55
C LEU A 85 -25.24 5.47 19.44
N PRO A 86 -24.70 4.25 19.68
CA PRO A 86 -24.04 3.49 18.63
C PRO A 86 -24.99 3.11 17.47
N PHE A 87 -26.25 2.83 17.78
CA PHE A 87 -27.25 2.52 16.75
C PHE A 87 -27.66 3.77 15.97
N LEU A 88 -27.84 4.89 16.68
CA LEU A 88 -28.19 6.16 16.05
C LEU A 88 -27.06 6.69 15.16
N SER A 89 -25.79 6.47 15.51
CA SER A 89 -24.66 6.84 14.65
C SER A 89 -24.68 6.06 13.35
N GLU A 90 -24.88 4.73 13.39
CA GLU A 90 -24.98 3.91 12.17
C GLU A 90 -26.17 4.28 11.30
N LEU A 91 -27.35 4.48 11.92
CA LEU A 91 -28.52 4.93 11.17
C LEU A 91 -28.31 6.31 10.55
N SER A 92 -27.58 7.19 11.22
CA SER A 92 -27.23 8.51 10.68
C SER A 92 -26.23 8.41 9.53
N GLN A 93 -25.29 7.46 9.58
CA GLN A 93 -24.38 7.18 8.46
C GLN A 93 -25.15 6.57 7.27
N ALA A 94 -26.08 5.63 7.52
CA ALA A 94 -26.96 5.06 6.50
C ALA A 94 -27.82 6.14 5.81
N ALA A 95 -28.32 7.10 6.58
CA ALA A 95 -29.05 8.26 6.09
C ALA A 95 -28.16 9.35 5.46
N ARG A 96 -26.84 9.17 5.45
CA ARG A 96 -25.84 10.15 4.97
C ARG A 96 -25.87 11.49 5.70
N LEU A 97 -26.31 11.51 6.97
CA LEU A 97 -26.32 12.69 7.83
C LEU A 97 -24.97 12.91 8.51
N VAL A 98 -24.25 11.83 8.81
CA VAL A 98 -22.93 11.83 9.44
C VAL A 98 -21.96 11.13 8.49
N PRO A 99 -20.74 11.67 8.27
CA PRO A 99 -19.72 10.98 7.47
C PRO A 99 -19.33 9.66 8.13
N GLY A 100 -19.35 8.58 7.36
CA GLY A 100 -19.03 7.24 7.84
C GLY A 100 -19.44 6.16 6.83
N THR A 101 -19.18 4.91 7.17
CA THR A 101 -19.58 3.75 6.35
C THR A 101 -20.54 2.92 7.18
N PHE A 102 -21.80 2.89 6.74
CA PHE A 102 -22.80 2.04 7.36
C PHE A 102 -22.42 0.55 7.22
N ASP A 103 -22.37 -0.16 8.34
CA ASP A 103 -22.09 -1.60 8.37
C ASP A 103 -23.14 -2.37 9.22
N TRP A 104 -23.77 -3.38 8.60
CA TRP A 104 -24.72 -4.26 9.28
C TRP A 104 -24.06 -5.10 10.38
N LEU A 105 -22.77 -5.41 10.24
CA LEU A 105 -22.04 -6.19 11.23
C LEU A 105 -21.84 -5.39 12.52
N ASP A 106 -21.64 -4.07 12.43
CA ASP A 106 -21.52 -3.19 13.59
C ASP A 106 -22.85 -3.11 14.37
N LEU A 107 -23.98 -3.02 13.67
CA LEU A 107 -25.31 -3.10 14.31
C LEU A 107 -25.53 -4.42 15.05
N LEU A 108 -25.16 -5.55 14.44
CA LEU A 108 -25.26 -6.87 15.08
C LEU A 108 -24.37 -6.93 16.33
N LEU A 109 -23.14 -6.44 16.23
CA LEU A 109 -22.18 -6.40 17.33
C LEU A 109 -22.69 -5.55 18.49
N TYR A 110 -23.22 -4.37 18.22
CA TYR A 110 -23.84 -3.51 19.24
C TYR A 110 -25.04 -4.19 19.91
N ALA A 111 -25.87 -4.91 19.14
CA ALA A 111 -27.01 -5.64 19.70
C ALA A 111 -26.59 -6.76 20.66
N VAL A 112 -25.56 -7.53 20.30
CA VAL A 112 -24.98 -8.57 21.16
C VAL A 112 -24.39 -7.96 22.44
N LEU A 113 -23.60 -6.88 22.29
CA LEU A 113 -23.03 -6.17 23.43
C LEU A 113 -24.14 -5.62 24.35
N LEU A 114 -25.19 -5.04 23.78
CA LEU A 114 -26.31 -4.48 24.56
C LEU A 114 -27.07 -5.57 25.30
N GLY A 115 -27.35 -6.70 24.64
CA GLY A 115 -27.99 -7.86 25.26
C GLY A 115 -27.17 -8.39 26.44
N SER A 116 -25.87 -8.59 26.24
CA SER A 116 -24.96 -9.06 27.32
C SER A 116 -24.88 -8.07 28.49
N PHE A 117 -24.82 -6.78 28.19
CA PHE A 117 -24.79 -5.70 29.16
C PHE A 117 -26.07 -5.66 30.02
N LEU A 118 -27.25 -5.76 29.40
CA LEU A 118 -28.53 -5.75 30.11
C LEU A 118 -28.70 -6.99 31.02
N ILE A 119 -28.18 -8.15 30.61
CA ILE A 119 -28.16 -9.37 31.43
C ILE A 119 -27.28 -9.18 32.68
N TRP A 120 -26.10 -8.57 32.50
CA TRP A 120 -25.14 -8.32 33.57
C TRP A 120 -25.64 -7.27 34.58
N GLU A 121 -26.20 -6.17 34.08
CA GLU A 121 -26.65 -5.02 34.88
C GLU A 121 -27.86 -5.30 35.78
N ARG A 122 -28.56 -6.41 35.54
CA ARG A 122 -29.66 -6.86 36.40
C ARG A 122 -29.18 -7.27 37.81
N LYS A 123 -27.87 -7.41 38.05
CA LYS A 123 -27.32 -8.07 39.24
C LYS A 123 -26.64 -7.18 40.29
N ASN A 124 -26.48 -5.86 40.12
CA ASN A 124 -25.71 -5.03 41.09
C ASN A 124 -26.22 -3.58 41.19
N MET A 125 -26.53 -3.08 42.39
CA MET A 125 -26.70 -1.63 42.65
C MET A 125 -26.40 -1.23 44.09
N ASN A 126 -25.54 -0.22 44.30
CA ASN A 126 -25.81 0.83 45.29
C ASN A 126 -24.97 2.11 45.03
N THR A 127 -25.50 3.23 45.54
CA THR A 127 -25.34 4.58 44.97
C THR A 127 -24.28 5.47 45.63
N GLY A 128 -23.77 6.47 44.90
CA GLY A 128 -23.25 7.70 45.53
C GLY A 128 -22.51 8.70 44.63
N LYS A 129 -23.19 9.82 44.34
CA LYS A 129 -22.71 11.17 43.96
C LYS A 129 -21.93 11.31 42.66
N LYS A 130 -22.56 11.74 41.55
CA LYS A 130 -21.93 12.44 40.41
C LYS A 130 -23.00 13.24 39.68
N HIS A 131 -22.74 14.51 39.34
CA HIS A 131 -23.49 15.22 38.29
C HIS A 131 -22.52 15.90 37.31
N ILE A 132 -21.40 16.46 37.79
CA ILE A 132 -20.42 17.20 36.98
C ILE A 132 -19.64 16.28 36.02
N VAL A 133 -19.26 15.08 36.46
CA VAL A 133 -18.47 14.11 35.64
C VAL A 133 -19.28 13.55 34.46
N GLY A 134 -20.61 13.50 34.58
CA GLY A 134 -21.52 12.99 33.56
C GLY A 134 -21.46 13.78 32.26
N ILE A 135 -21.58 15.11 32.37
CA ILE A 135 -21.73 16.01 31.23
C ILE A 135 -20.42 16.12 30.44
N SER A 136 -19.27 16.26 31.11
CA SER A 136 -17.97 16.38 30.46
C SER A 136 -17.57 15.14 29.65
N LEU A 137 -17.95 13.94 30.11
CA LEU A 137 -17.61 12.68 29.43
C LEU A 137 -18.57 12.34 28.27
N VAL A 138 -19.86 12.68 28.35
CA VAL A 138 -20.75 12.57 27.18
C VAL A 138 -20.27 13.48 26.06
N ALA A 139 -19.82 14.70 26.39
CA ALA A 139 -19.23 15.61 25.42
C ALA A 139 -17.93 15.05 24.81
N LEU A 140 -17.07 14.41 25.62
CA LEU A 140 -15.83 13.79 25.14
C LEU A 140 -16.09 12.58 24.22
N MET A 141 -17.08 11.74 24.56
CA MET A 141 -17.52 10.61 23.73
C MET A 141 -18.11 11.09 22.40
N ALA A 142 -18.98 12.11 22.43
CA ALA A 142 -19.56 12.69 21.22
C ALA A 142 -18.49 13.35 20.33
N ALA A 143 -17.52 14.06 20.93
CA ALA A 143 -16.38 14.62 20.20
C ALA A 143 -15.50 13.53 19.57
N GLY A 144 -15.35 12.39 20.26
CA GLY A 144 -14.73 11.20 19.68
C GLY A 144 -15.47 10.74 18.42
N VAL A 145 -16.79 10.60 18.45
CA VAL A 145 -17.57 10.01 17.34
C VAL A 145 -17.53 10.94 16.13
N ILE A 146 -17.57 12.25 16.38
CA ILE A 146 -17.41 13.26 15.32
C ILE A 146 -15.96 13.26 14.79
N GLY A 147 -14.98 13.05 15.67
CA GLY A 147 -13.56 13.04 15.32
C GLY A 147 -13.06 11.76 14.65
N SER A 148 -13.80 10.64 14.75
CA SER A 148 -13.47 9.35 14.13
C SER A 148 -13.94 9.22 12.67
N GLY A 149 -14.72 10.18 12.17
CA GLY A 149 -15.01 10.27 10.74
C GLY A 149 -13.70 10.47 9.96
N GLY A 150 -13.38 9.55 9.06
CA GLY A 150 -12.36 9.80 8.05
C GLY A 150 -12.92 10.67 6.93
N PRO A 151 -12.09 11.32 6.11
CA PRO A 151 -12.57 11.98 4.89
C PRO A 151 -13.32 10.96 4.03
N THR A 152 -14.55 11.30 3.62
CA THR A 152 -15.27 10.51 2.63
C THR A 152 -14.48 10.53 1.33
N ILE A 153 -13.96 9.38 0.93
CA ILE A 153 -13.29 9.25 -0.37
C ILE A 153 -14.37 9.28 -1.43
N GLU A 154 -14.54 10.44 -2.08
CA GLU A 154 -15.37 10.55 -3.28
C GLU A 154 -14.64 9.85 -4.43
N TRP A 155 -15.27 8.80 -4.95
CA TRP A 155 -14.82 8.08 -6.13
C TRP A 155 -15.47 8.69 -7.36
N GLU A 156 -14.66 9.05 -8.34
CA GLU A 156 -15.13 9.39 -9.67
C GLU A 156 -14.76 8.27 -10.64
N TYR A 157 -15.67 7.98 -11.56
CA TYR A 157 -15.49 6.98 -12.62
C TYR A 157 -15.32 7.68 -13.95
N GLY A 158 -14.47 7.14 -14.81
CA GLY A 158 -14.40 7.62 -16.19
C GLY A 158 -13.45 6.81 -17.06
N THR A 159 -13.19 7.35 -18.25
CA THR A 159 -12.29 6.77 -19.24
C THR A 159 -11.05 7.66 -19.37
N PHE A 160 -9.89 7.08 -19.08
CA PHE A 160 -8.62 7.79 -19.06
C PHE A 160 -7.82 7.45 -20.31
N PHE A 161 -7.22 8.46 -20.90
CA PHE A 161 -6.39 8.34 -22.08
C PHE A 161 -4.97 8.77 -21.72
N GLY A 162 -4.01 7.92 -22.04
CA GLY A 162 -2.59 8.23 -21.90
C GLY A 162 -1.81 7.58 -23.02
N SER A 163 -0.68 8.20 -23.36
CA SER A 163 0.28 7.60 -24.26
C SER A 163 1.13 6.57 -23.53
N THR A 164 1.42 5.47 -24.23
CA THR A 164 2.48 4.56 -23.81
C THR A 164 3.79 5.33 -23.84
N LYS A 165 4.46 5.48 -22.69
CA LYS A 165 5.81 6.06 -22.69
C LYS A 165 6.74 5.13 -23.47
N ALA A 166 7.40 5.67 -24.49
CA ALA A 166 8.36 4.90 -25.27
C ALA A 166 9.56 4.53 -24.39
N ASP A 167 10.12 3.35 -24.65
CA ASP A 167 11.34 2.90 -23.97
C ASP A 167 12.51 3.83 -24.28
N GLU A 168 13.38 3.97 -23.30
CA GLU A 168 14.66 4.65 -23.48
C GLU A 168 15.72 3.58 -23.75
N SER A 169 16.53 3.77 -24.79
CA SER A 169 17.63 2.85 -25.10
C SER A 169 18.85 3.59 -25.61
N PHE A 170 20.01 3.14 -25.13
CA PHE A 170 21.33 3.54 -25.58
C PHE A 170 22.08 2.27 -25.95
N GLU A 171 22.65 2.19 -27.16
CA GLU A 171 23.34 1.01 -27.66
C GLU A 171 24.61 1.46 -28.41
N LYS A 172 25.77 0.88 -28.07
CA LYS A 172 27.03 1.06 -28.81
C LYS A 172 27.21 -0.05 -29.85
N PRO A 173 27.92 0.19 -30.97
CA PRO A 173 28.24 -0.86 -31.95
C PRO A 173 29.00 -2.06 -31.35
N SER A 174 29.76 -1.84 -30.28
CA SER A 174 30.49 -2.89 -29.56
C SER A 174 29.58 -3.93 -28.89
N LEU A 175 28.29 -3.63 -28.69
CA LEU A 175 27.32 -4.62 -28.21
C LEU A 175 27.16 -5.77 -29.22
N ALA A 176 27.01 -5.44 -30.51
CA ALA A 176 26.87 -6.45 -31.56
C ALA A 176 28.15 -7.30 -31.64
N VAL A 177 29.33 -6.67 -31.56
CA VAL A 177 30.62 -7.38 -31.53
C VAL A 177 30.69 -8.36 -30.34
N ALA A 178 30.25 -7.94 -29.15
CA ALA A 178 30.22 -8.81 -27.97
C ALA A 178 29.24 -9.98 -28.12
N LEU A 179 28.07 -9.76 -28.72
CA LEU A 179 27.05 -10.79 -28.92
C LEU A 179 27.36 -11.76 -30.07
N HIS A 180 28.12 -11.33 -31.08
CA HIS A 180 28.51 -12.16 -32.23
C HIS A 180 29.81 -12.94 -32.02
N ALA A 181 30.59 -12.62 -30.99
CA ALA A 181 31.85 -13.28 -30.71
C ALA A 181 31.70 -14.78 -30.39
N ALA A 182 30.52 -15.20 -29.92
CA ALA A 182 30.21 -16.58 -29.58
C ALA A 182 28.85 -17.00 -30.16
N THR A 183 28.71 -18.28 -30.52
CA THR A 183 27.42 -18.83 -30.98
C THR A 183 26.34 -18.73 -29.89
N ASN A 184 26.74 -18.94 -28.63
CA ASN A 184 25.91 -18.85 -27.44
C ASN A 184 26.64 -17.98 -26.39
N PRO A 185 26.40 -16.65 -26.38
CA PRO A 185 27.10 -15.76 -25.47
C PRO A 185 26.87 -16.15 -24.00
N ALA A 186 27.93 -16.11 -23.21
CA ALA A 186 27.87 -16.32 -21.77
C ALA A 186 27.48 -15.02 -21.05
N VAL A 187 26.40 -15.09 -20.27
CA VAL A 187 25.79 -13.93 -19.63
C VAL A 187 25.73 -14.17 -18.13
N VAL A 188 25.99 -13.12 -17.34
CA VAL A 188 25.74 -13.12 -15.91
C VAL A 188 24.86 -11.94 -15.52
N LEU A 189 23.88 -12.20 -14.65
CA LEU A 189 23.09 -11.15 -14.02
C LEU A 189 23.80 -10.65 -12.76
N ARG A 190 24.03 -9.34 -12.68
CA ARG A 190 24.57 -8.69 -11.49
C ARG A 190 23.44 -8.10 -10.65
N VAL A 191 23.47 -8.44 -9.36
CA VAL A 191 22.61 -7.85 -8.35
C VAL A 191 23.33 -6.65 -7.75
N PRO A 192 22.75 -5.43 -7.80
CA PRO A 192 23.36 -4.28 -7.15
C PRO A 192 23.43 -4.52 -5.65
N ALA A 193 24.50 -4.03 -5.01
CA ALA A 193 24.58 -4.05 -3.56
C ALA A 193 23.42 -3.23 -2.98
N PRO A 194 22.75 -3.70 -1.92
CA PRO A 194 21.66 -2.95 -1.31
C PRO A 194 22.18 -1.57 -0.86
N ALA A 195 21.45 -0.50 -1.20
CA ALA A 195 21.79 0.83 -0.74
C ALA A 195 21.76 0.87 0.79
N THR A 196 22.79 1.43 1.42
CA THR A 196 22.95 1.46 2.89
C THR A 196 21.92 2.33 3.62
N ALA A 197 21.07 3.06 2.90
CA ALA A 197 20.16 4.07 3.44
C ALA A 197 18.66 3.65 3.47
N VAL A 198 18.32 2.41 3.13
CA VAL A 198 16.91 1.93 3.16
C VAL A 198 16.58 1.25 4.49
N THR A 199 15.33 1.36 4.95
CA THR A 199 14.85 0.63 6.14
C THR A 199 14.89 -0.88 5.90
N GLN A 200 15.13 -1.68 6.95
CA GLN A 200 15.26 -3.14 6.85
C GLN A 200 14.06 -3.82 6.17
N GLU A 201 12.84 -3.31 6.41
CA GLU A 201 11.62 -3.84 5.81
C GLU A 201 11.55 -3.59 4.29
N LYS A 202 11.86 -2.36 3.85
CA LYS A 202 11.98 -2.03 2.42
C LYS A 202 13.09 -2.83 1.76
N GLN A 203 14.19 -3.05 2.48
CA GLN A 203 15.29 -3.86 1.99
C GLN A 203 14.87 -5.32 1.76
N ALA A 204 14.11 -5.92 2.69
CA ALA A 204 13.61 -7.28 2.55
C ALA A 204 12.61 -7.42 1.39
N GLU A 205 11.71 -6.45 1.23
CA GLU A 205 10.75 -6.41 0.11
C GLU A 205 11.48 -6.27 -1.24
N THR A 206 12.39 -5.30 -1.35
CA THR A 206 13.23 -5.11 -2.55
C THR A 206 14.03 -6.37 -2.86
N GLN A 207 14.62 -7.02 -1.85
CA GLN A 207 15.41 -8.24 -2.06
C GLN A 207 14.54 -9.41 -2.55
N ARG A 208 13.31 -9.54 -2.04
CA ARG A 208 12.36 -10.55 -2.51
C ARG A 208 11.95 -10.29 -3.96
N LEU A 209 11.53 -9.08 -4.30
CA LEU A 209 11.13 -8.71 -5.67
C LEU A 209 12.28 -8.91 -6.66
N ASN A 210 13.48 -8.48 -6.28
CA ASN A 210 14.69 -8.69 -7.05
C ASN A 210 14.94 -10.19 -7.29
N SER A 211 14.81 -11.03 -6.27
CA SER A 211 15.03 -12.48 -6.43
C SER A 211 14.12 -13.12 -7.49
N VAL A 212 12.85 -12.72 -7.53
CA VAL A 212 11.89 -13.21 -8.53
C VAL A 212 12.26 -12.71 -9.91
N LEU A 213 12.52 -11.40 -10.05
CA LEU A 213 12.94 -10.78 -11.31
C LEU A 213 14.19 -11.47 -11.90
N TYR A 214 15.26 -11.63 -11.11
CA TYR A 214 16.49 -12.26 -11.58
C TYR A 214 16.27 -13.71 -12.00
N ASN A 215 15.55 -14.50 -11.21
CA ASN A 215 15.29 -15.89 -11.55
C ASN A 215 14.47 -16.02 -12.85
N THR A 216 13.53 -15.10 -13.08
CA THR A 216 12.77 -15.03 -14.34
C THR A 216 13.67 -14.69 -15.51
N ILE A 217 14.54 -13.68 -15.38
CA ILE A 217 15.47 -13.30 -16.45
C ILE A 217 16.45 -14.44 -16.76
N ASP A 218 17.05 -15.06 -15.74
CA ASP A 218 17.98 -16.20 -15.91
C ASP A 218 17.31 -17.34 -16.69
N LYS A 219 16.09 -17.70 -16.30
CA LYS A 219 15.30 -18.75 -16.96
C LYS A 219 15.02 -18.43 -18.42
N GLU A 220 14.59 -17.20 -18.71
CA GLU A 220 14.26 -16.80 -20.08
C GLU A 220 15.51 -16.64 -20.96
N LEU A 221 16.63 -16.15 -20.42
CA LEU A 221 17.93 -16.11 -21.12
C LEU A 221 18.42 -17.52 -21.47
N ALA A 222 18.35 -18.47 -20.52
CA ALA A 222 18.72 -19.85 -20.78
C ALA A 222 17.85 -20.49 -21.87
N LYS A 223 16.52 -20.29 -21.83
CA LYS A 223 15.60 -20.74 -22.90
C LYS A 223 15.93 -20.11 -24.25
N ALA A 224 16.42 -18.88 -24.25
CA ALA A 224 16.83 -18.18 -25.46
C ALA A 224 18.18 -18.64 -26.02
N GLY A 225 18.91 -19.54 -25.35
CA GLY A 225 20.16 -20.13 -25.81
C GLY A 225 21.43 -19.43 -25.30
N PHE A 226 21.30 -18.50 -24.34
CA PHE A 226 22.46 -17.91 -23.67
C PHE A 226 23.03 -18.88 -22.62
N VAL A 227 24.35 -18.84 -22.41
CA VAL A 227 25.00 -19.58 -21.33
C VAL A 227 24.92 -18.74 -20.05
N VAL A 228 23.94 -19.02 -19.20
CA VAL A 228 23.72 -18.24 -17.96
C VAL A 228 24.68 -18.69 -16.86
N ARG A 229 25.50 -17.78 -16.35
CA ARG A 229 26.50 -18.02 -15.30
C ARG A 229 25.93 -17.76 -13.90
N ASP A 230 26.46 -18.46 -12.90
CA ASP A 230 26.01 -18.36 -11.52
C ASP A 230 26.38 -17.00 -10.89
N ARG A 231 25.36 -16.27 -10.46
CA ARG A 231 25.49 -14.94 -9.84
C ARG A 231 26.23 -14.94 -8.49
N ALA A 232 26.11 -16.02 -7.70
CA ALA A 232 26.74 -16.10 -6.39
C ALA A 232 28.24 -16.37 -6.52
N LEU A 233 28.63 -17.22 -7.47
CA LEU A 233 30.02 -17.43 -7.85
C LEU A 233 30.63 -16.14 -8.41
N PHE A 234 29.91 -15.45 -9.30
CA PHE A 234 30.36 -14.16 -9.83
C PHE A 234 30.53 -13.10 -8.74
N GLY A 235 29.59 -13.01 -7.78
CA GLY A 235 29.71 -12.13 -6.62
C GLY A 235 30.96 -12.41 -5.78
N LYS A 236 31.27 -13.69 -5.51
CA LYS A 236 32.49 -14.07 -4.78
C LYS A 236 33.78 -13.69 -5.50
N VAL A 237 33.78 -13.73 -6.83
CA VAL A 237 34.93 -13.28 -7.63
C VAL A 237 35.05 -11.76 -7.57
N LEU A 238 33.94 -11.02 -7.66
CA LEU A 238 33.94 -9.55 -7.55
C LEU A 238 34.43 -9.04 -6.19
N ASP A 239 34.13 -9.76 -5.10
CA ASP A 239 34.53 -9.37 -3.74
C ASP A 239 36.06 -9.45 -3.51
N GLN A 240 36.80 -10.08 -4.42
CA GLN A 240 38.26 -10.07 -4.40
C GLN A 240 38.78 -8.70 -4.88
N GLN A 241 39.42 -7.93 -4.00
CA GLN A 241 39.88 -6.57 -4.29
C GLN A 241 40.79 -6.51 -5.55
N ASN A 242 40.61 -5.46 -6.37
CA ASN A 242 41.42 -5.09 -7.54
C ASN A 242 41.27 -5.95 -8.82
N LEU A 243 40.13 -6.58 -9.07
CA LEU A 243 39.89 -7.27 -10.34
C LEU A 243 39.22 -6.36 -11.38
N ASP A 244 39.91 -6.16 -12.51
CA ASP A 244 39.30 -5.65 -13.75
C ASP A 244 38.32 -6.70 -14.32
N TYR A 245 37.23 -6.25 -14.94
CA TYR A 245 36.24 -7.09 -15.63
C TYR A 245 36.90 -8.07 -16.60
N LYS A 246 37.98 -7.69 -17.28
CA LYS A 246 38.73 -8.62 -18.15
C LYS A 246 39.20 -9.87 -17.42
N ARG A 247 39.71 -9.72 -16.19
CA ARG A 247 40.18 -10.84 -15.36
C ARG A 247 39.02 -11.64 -14.80
N ILE A 248 37.92 -10.97 -14.45
CA ILE A 248 36.68 -11.63 -14.04
C ILE A 248 36.13 -12.49 -15.20
N GLY A 249 36.18 -12.00 -16.44
CA GLY A 249 35.79 -12.75 -17.63
C GLY A 249 36.62 -14.01 -17.85
N GLN A 250 37.92 -13.96 -17.59
CA GLN A 250 38.79 -15.14 -17.66
C GLN A 250 38.46 -16.18 -16.58
N LEU A 251 38.09 -15.74 -15.38
CA LEU A 251 37.77 -16.62 -14.26
C LEU A 251 36.37 -17.23 -14.34
N THR A 252 35.43 -16.50 -14.93
CA THR A 252 34.00 -16.87 -14.95
C THR A 252 33.52 -17.30 -16.33
N GLU A 253 34.37 -17.15 -17.35
CA GLU A 253 34.03 -17.37 -18.77
C GLU A 253 32.74 -16.63 -19.16
N THR A 254 32.69 -15.34 -18.83
CA THR A 254 31.54 -14.46 -19.05
C THR A 254 31.87 -13.47 -20.17
N ASP A 255 30.96 -13.34 -21.15
CA ASP A 255 31.10 -12.38 -22.25
C ASP A 255 30.44 -11.04 -21.90
N ILE A 256 29.25 -11.11 -21.27
CA ILE A 256 28.39 -9.96 -21.02
C ILE A 256 27.85 -10.01 -19.58
N ILE A 257 27.86 -8.85 -18.92
CA ILE A 257 27.19 -8.64 -17.65
C ILE A 257 25.93 -7.81 -17.89
N ILE A 258 24.81 -8.25 -17.34
CA ILE A 258 23.56 -7.48 -17.31
C ILE A 258 23.32 -7.05 -15.87
N GLU A 259 23.27 -5.75 -15.63
CA GLU A 259 23.12 -5.16 -14.31
C GLU A 259 21.80 -4.41 -14.21
N LEU A 260 20.96 -4.79 -13.24
CA LEU A 260 19.75 -4.03 -12.90
C LEU A 260 20.17 -2.75 -12.16
N ILE A 261 19.72 -1.61 -12.65
CA ILE A 261 20.05 -0.30 -12.08
C ILE A 261 18.93 0.18 -11.18
N ASP A 262 17.69 0.13 -11.67
CA ASP A 262 16.51 0.54 -10.92
C ASP A 262 15.31 -0.34 -11.27
N TYR A 263 14.49 -0.59 -10.26
CA TYR A 263 13.16 -1.15 -10.42
C TYR A 263 12.17 -0.28 -9.65
N ASN A 264 11.43 0.54 -10.39
CA ASN A 264 10.39 1.38 -9.83
C ASN A 264 9.03 0.76 -10.11
N ALA A 265 8.49 0.02 -9.14
CA ALA A 265 7.16 -0.59 -9.23
C ALA A 265 6.01 0.43 -9.33
N ARG A 266 6.24 1.69 -8.98
CA ARG A 266 5.24 2.77 -8.95
C ARG A 266 5.69 4.01 -9.72
N LYS A 267 6.10 3.84 -10.99
CA LYS A 267 6.37 4.98 -11.86
C LYS A 267 5.06 5.65 -12.24
N HIS A 268 5.00 6.97 -12.06
CA HIS A 268 3.84 7.77 -12.44
C HIS A 268 3.93 8.21 -13.90
N PHE A 269 2.86 7.95 -14.66
CA PHE A 269 2.72 8.31 -16.06
C PHE A 269 1.53 9.24 -16.22
N LYS A 270 1.79 10.45 -16.70
CA LYS A 270 0.77 11.50 -16.77
C LYS A 270 -0.36 11.08 -17.72
N VAL A 271 -1.60 11.23 -17.26
CA VAL A 271 -2.80 11.10 -18.07
C VAL A 271 -2.94 12.34 -18.94
N GLU A 272 -3.21 12.14 -20.22
CA GLU A 272 -3.31 13.24 -21.19
C GLU A 272 -4.73 13.79 -21.29
N ARG A 273 -5.72 12.90 -21.27
CA ARG A 273 -7.14 13.25 -21.36
C ARG A 273 -7.99 12.35 -20.47
N TYR A 274 -9.05 12.92 -19.92
CA TYR A 274 -10.05 12.23 -19.11
C TYR A 274 -11.44 12.49 -19.70
N ARG A 275 -12.28 11.45 -19.69
CA ARG A 275 -13.69 11.52 -20.04
C ARG A 275 -14.50 11.00 -18.86
N ASP A 276 -15.46 11.78 -18.39
CA ASP A 276 -16.29 11.37 -17.26
C ASP A 276 -17.24 10.22 -17.62
N ASP A 277 -17.94 9.71 -16.61
CA ASP A 277 -18.97 8.68 -16.73
C ASP A 277 -20.11 9.03 -17.70
N LYS A 278 -20.34 10.33 -17.93
CA LYS A 278 -21.33 10.87 -18.88
C LYS A 278 -20.80 11.00 -20.31
N GLY A 279 -19.52 10.73 -20.53
CA GLY A 279 -18.91 10.77 -21.85
C GLY A 279 -18.35 12.13 -22.26
N TYR A 280 -18.32 13.11 -21.36
CA TYR A 280 -17.75 14.43 -21.64
C TYR A 280 -16.24 14.44 -21.38
N ASP A 281 -15.48 14.90 -22.37
CA ASP A 281 -14.05 15.16 -22.19
C ASP A 281 -13.89 16.32 -21.18
N LYS A 282 -13.13 16.08 -20.11
CA LYS A 282 -12.84 17.08 -19.07
C LYS A 282 -11.33 17.20 -18.89
N GLU A 283 -10.88 18.42 -18.67
CA GLU A 283 -9.56 18.62 -18.09
C GLU A 283 -9.64 18.21 -16.61
N PRO A 284 -8.77 17.31 -16.14
CA PRO A 284 -8.83 16.92 -14.75
C PRO A 284 -8.46 18.14 -13.87
N PRO A 285 -9.14 18.34 -12.73
CA PRO A 285 -8.90 19.50 -11.86
C PRO A 285 -7.47 19.53 -11.28
N VAL A 286 -6.75 18.40 -11.37
CA VAL A 286 -5.36 18.22 -11.00
C VAL A 286 -4.67 17.28 -12.01
N PRO A 287 -3.33 17.21 -12.02
CA PRO A 287 -2.62 16.18 -12.78
C PRO A 287 -3.01 14.77 -12.31
N LEU A 288 -3.54 13.96 -13.24
CA LEU A 288 -3.80 12.54 -13.02
C LEU A 288 -2.62 11.71 -13.54
N TYR A 289 -2.36 10.59 -12.87
CA TYR A 289 -1.31 9.66 -13.25
C TYR A 289 -1.82 8.21 -13.27
N PHE A 290 -1.40 7.47 -14.29
CA PHE A 290 -1.33 6.02 -14.21
C PHE A 290 -0.10 5.62 -13.41
N VAL A 291 -0.19 4.50 -12.69
CA VAL A 291 0.93 3.90 -11.97
C VAL A 291 1.30 2.61 -12.68
N GLY A 292 2.57 2.48 -13.07
CA GLY A 292 3.08 1.25 -13.69
C GLY A 292 4.57 1.03 -13.38
N PRO A 293 5.08 -0.20 -13.59
CA PRO A 293 6.47 -0.47 -13.36
C PRO A 293 7.39 0.16 -14.43
N ALA A 294 8.60 0.51 -14.00
CA ALA A 294 9.72 0.83 -14.88
C ALA A 294 10.95 0.03 -14.44
N ILE A 295 11.64 -0.59 -15.40
CA ILE A 295 12.83 -1.41 -15.14
C ILE A 295 14.00 -0.86 -15.97
N GLU A 296 15.07 -0.45 -15.30
CA GLU A 296 16.30 0.05 -15.92
C GLU A 296 17.46 -0.94 -15.73
N PHE A 297 18.19 -1.21 -16.80
CA PHE A 297 19.36 -2.08 -16.78
C PHE A 297 20.45 -1.60 -17.73
N LYS A 298 21.68 -2.03 -17.44
CA LYS A 298 22.88 -1.76 -18.22
C LYS A 298 23.54 -3.07 -18.65
N ILE A 299 24.23 -3.01 -19.78
CA ILE A 299 24.95 -4.12 -20.37
C ILE A 299 26.40 -3.75 -20.50
N ILE A 300 27.27 -4.57 -19.91
CA ILE A 300 28.72 -4.36 -19.90
C ILE A 300 29.37 -5.49 -20.69
N SER A 301 30.22 -5.15 -21.66
CA SER A 301 31.08 -6.12 -22.33
C SER A 301 32.28 -6.41 -21.45
N VAL A 302 32.43 -7.67 -21.05
CA VAL A 302 33.52 -8.08 -20.15
C VAL A 302 34.87 -7.98 -20.85
N LYS A 303 34.91 -8.32 -22.14
CA LYS A 303 36.12 -8.25 -22.97
C LYS A 303 36.60 -6.81 -23.16
N GLU A 304 35.69 -5.88 -23.42
CA GLU A 304 36.04 -4.48 -23.66
C GLU A 304 36.16 -3.68 -22.36
N ASN A 305 35.66 -4.20 -21.24
CA ASN A 305 35.49 -3.47 -20.00
C ASN A 305 34.77 -2.12 -20.23
N ASP A 306 33.65 -2.17 -20.96
CA ASP A 306 32.90 -0.97 -21.35
C ASP A 306 31.39 -1.20 -21.24
N LEU A 307 30.68 -0.13 -20.89
CA LEU A 307 29.22 -0.06 -20.97
C LEU A 307 28.83 -0.04 -22.46
N VAL A 308 28.22 -1.10 -22.93
CA VAL A 308 27.84 -1.26 -24.35
C VAL A 308 26.37 -0.99 -24.62
N ALA A 309 25.50 -1.05 -23.60
CA ALA A 309 24.12 -0.58 -23.72
C ALA A 309 23.47 -0.24 -22.37
N SER A 310 22.41 0.55 -22.43
CA SER A 310 21.52 0.88 -21.31
C SER A 310 20.09 0.94 -21.82
N TYR A 311 19.15 0.40 -21.04
CA TYR A 311 17.75 0.34 -21.43
C TYR A 311 16.85 0.62 -20.24
N THR A 312 15.75 1.33 -20.51
CA THR A 312 14.66 1.54 -19.57
C THR A 312 13.36 1.12 -20.24
N PHE A 313 12.76 0.04 -19.76
CA PHE A 313 11.45 -0.41 -20.21
C PHE A 313 10.35 0.16 -19.33
N TYR A 314 9.37 0.79 -19.95
CA TYR A 314 8.19 1.29 -19.28
C TYR A 314 7.00 0.34 -19.51
N PHE A 315 6.36 -0.08 -18.41
CA PHE A 315 5.17 -0.92 -18.43
C PHE A 315 3.96 -0.05 -18.08
N THR A 316 3.58 0.77 -19.04
CA THR A 316 2.41 1.64 -18.92
C THR A 316 1.15 0.90 -19.33
N PRO A 317 0.02 1.09 -18.63
CA PRO A 317 -1.28 0.69 -19.14
C PRO A 317 -1.47 1.27 -20.55
N ASN A 318 -1.75 0.41 -21.54
CA ASN A 318 -1.98 0.85 -22.91
C ASN A 318 -3.38 1.46 -23.04
N CYS A 319 -3.52 2.71 -22.60
CA CYS A 319 -4.78 3.44 -22.59
C CYS A 319 -4.97 4.37 -23.79
N LYS A 320 -4.37 4.05 -24.94
CA LYS A 320 -4.53 4.83 -26.18
C LYS A 320 -5.99 4.94 -26.61
N ASN A 321 -6.74 3.86 -26.46
CA ASN A 321 -8.18 3.80 -26.78
C ASN A 321 -9.10 4.13 -25.59
N GLY A 322 -8.51 4.56 -24.47
CA GLY A 322 -9.22 4.79 -23.22
C GLY A 322 -9.29 3.55 -22.33
N CYS A 323 -8.92 3.71 -21.06
CA CYS A 323 -9.12 2.71 -20.02
C CYS A 323 -10.23 3.18 -19.08
N LYS A 324 -11.25 2.34 -18.88
CA LYS A 324 -12.28 2.60 -17.87
C LYS A 324 -11.71 2.29 -16.50
N ASP A 325 -11.74 3.28 -15.62
CA ASP A 325 -11.23 3.12 -14.26
C ASP A 325 -11.93 4.08 -13.28
N ARG A 326 -11.55 4.01 -12.01
CA ARG A 326 -11.94 4.94 -10.97
C ARG A 326 -10.71 5.64 -10.38
N PHE A 327 -10.93 6.85 -9.91
CA PHE A 327 -9.94 7.64 -9.21
C PHE A 327 -10.57 8.25 -7.96
N ALA A 328 -9.74 8.47 -6.96
CA ALA A 328 -10.14 9.00 -5.67
C ALA A 328 -9.27 10.20 -5.32
N ARG A 329 -9.87 11.17 -4.65
CA ARG A 329 -9.13 12.26 -4.03
C ARG A 329 -8.35 11.69 -2.84
N THR A 330 -7.02 11.68 -2.92
CA THR A 330 -6.21 11.37 -1.74
C THR A 330 -6.10 12.61 -0.84
N SER A 331 -5.82 12.40 0.44
CA SER A 331 -5.63 13.49 1.43
C SER A 331 -4.49 14.45 1.06
N ALA A 332 -3.60 14.06 0.14
CA ALA A 332 -2.46 14.86 -0.31
C ALA A 332 -2.75 15.77 -1.53
N ASN A 333 -4.03 15.96 -1.90
CA ASN A 333 -4.45 16.64 -3.15
C ASN A 333 -3.89 15.99 -4.44
N THR A 334 -3.29 14.81 -4.37
CA THR A 334 -2.94 14.01 -5.53
C THR A 334 -4.08 13.05 -5.84
N TRP A 335 -4.33 12.84 -7.12
CA TRP A 335 -5.35 11.92 -7.59
C TRP A 335 -4.66 10.82 -8.38
N GLU A 336 -4.78 9.59 -7.88
CA GLU A 336 -4.22 8.40 -8.50
C GLU A 336 -5.35 7.56 -9.08
N ILE A 337 -5.15 7.06 -10.30
CA ILE A 337 -6.02 6.06 -10.89
C ILE A 337 -5.69 4.73 -10.20
N ILE A 338 -6.71 4.08 -9.61
CA ILE A 338 -6.53 2.80 -8.94
C ILE A 338 -6.75 1.68 -9.96
N SER A 339 -5.83 1.59 -10.91
CA SER A 339 -5.78 0.45 -11.81
C SER A 339 -5.32 -0.78 -11.05
N PRO A 340 -5.84 -1.99 -11.38
CA PRO A 340 -5.26 -3.24 -10.91
C PRO A 340 -3.76 -3.22 -11.23
N ARG A 341 -2.94 -3.47 -10.21
CA ARG A 341 -1.49 -3.57 -10.44
C ARG A 341 -1.25 -4.79 -11.35
N PRO A 342 -0.43 -4.66 -12.39
CA PRO A 342 -0.06 -5.82 -13.19
C PRO A 342 0.65 -6.82 -12.29
N ASP A 343 0.40 -8.11 -12.53
CA ASP A 343 1.07 -9.18 -11.81
C ASP A 343 2.59 -9.04 -12.03
N PRO A 344 3.41 -8.93 -10.96
CA PRO A 344 4.86 -8.82 -11.10
C PRO A 344 5.47 -9.90 -12.00
N ASP A 345 4.94 -11.13 -11.97
CA ASP A 345 5.44 -12.22 -12.81
C ASP A 345 5.17 -11.96 -14.30
N GLU A 346 4.02 -11.39 -14.66
CA GLU A 346 3.70 -11.01 -16.04
C GLU A 346 4.65 -9.90 -16.53
N VAL A 347 4.85 -8.88 -15.70
CA VAL A 347 5.78 -7.77 -16.00
C VAL A 347 7.20 -8.29 -16.22
N PHE A 348 7.67 -9.19 -15.37
CA PHE A 348 9.03 -9.73 -15.46
C PHE A 348 9.22 -10.66 -16.66
N ASN A 349 8.20 -11.44 -17.02
CA ASN A 349 8.23 -12.26 -18.24
C ASN A 349 8.24 -11.38 -19.50
N GLU A 350 7.39 -10.34 -19.55
CA GLU A 350 7.37 -9.39 -20.67
C GLU A 350 8.70 -8.65 -20.78
N PHE A 351 9.24 -8.18 -19.65
CA PHE A 351 10.57 -7.60 -19.55
C PHE A 351 11.64 -8.49 -20.16
N ALA A 352 11.72 -9.76 -19.70
CA ALA A 352 12.74 -10.68 -20.14
C ALA A 352 12.63 -10.95 -21.65
N ALA A 353 11.41 -11.10 -22.18
CA ALA A 353 11.17 -11.26 -23.61
C ALA A 353 11.67 -10.05 -24.42
N ARG A 354 11.42 -8.82 -23.94
CA ARG A 354 11.87 -7.58 -24.60
C ARG A 354 13.38 -7.43 -24.55
N LEU A 355 14.01 -7.75 -23.42
CA LEU A 355 15.46 -7.80 -23.25
C LEU A 355 16.08 -8.80 -24.24
N ILE A 356 15.59 -10.04 -24.28
CA ILE A 356 16.10 -11.07 -25.19
C ILE A 356 15.98 -10.63 -26.64
N LYS A 357 14.86 -10.00 -27.01
CA LYS A 357 14.67 -9.46 -28.35
C LYS A 357 15.73 -8.42 -28.71
N LYS A 358 16.14 -7.57 -27.76
CA LYS A 358 17.24 -6.63 -27.93
C LYS A 358 18.59 -7.34 -28.08
N LEU A 359 18.87 -8.32 -27.23
CA LEU A 359 20.12 -9.11 -27.28
C LEU A 359 20.25 -10.00 -28.51
N LYS A 360 19.14 -10.43 -29.11
CA LYS A 360 19.14 -11.27 -30.32
C LYS A 360 19.10 -10.48 -31.62
N ARG A 361 19.04 -9.15 -31.55
CA ARG A 361 19.03 -8.30 -32.74
C ARG A 361 20.46 -8.32 -33.33
N ARG A 362 20.67 -9.34 -34.17
CA ARG A 362 21.92 -9.62 -34.87
C ARG A 362 22.25 -8.56 -35.90
#